data_AF-A0A963S9F3-F1
#
_entry.id   AF-A0A963S9F3-F1
#
_cell.length_a   1.000
_cell.length_b   1.000
_cell.length_c   1.000
_cell.angle_alpha   90.00
_cell.angle_beta   90.00
_cell.angle_gamma   90.00
#
_symmetry.space_group_name_H-M   'P 1'
#
loop_
_entity.id
_entity.type
_entity.pdbx_description
1 polymer ?
#
loop_
_entity_poly.entity_id
_entity_poly.type
_entity_poly.pdbx_seq_one_letter_code
_entity_poly.pdbx_strand_id
1 'polypeptide(L)'
;NDWELFRHIRPGDRITAIERVVGIDVKESKFSGTLVIQYVEASYANQNGDLVARALGTCTRHERKAARDAGKYSEIKTHEYSAEDFAKIDNAILNEEKNMRGGNVRYWDEVQEGEELPEIVRGPLSLMDTMGFLVGSGRGHTHGVIFKNAVKHPGHFFRNPEAGGGIEYTGIGHHRESTAKEVGVPGVYDYGPQRSSWMASLVTNWMGDAAFLKRVRTQMRGFNIMGDCTWARGKVTRKYVKDGYALVDIEIRGENQRGELTTPGMATVLMPSLNPEHRVFFDGRDCDLELPVVR
;
A
#
# COMPACT_ATOMS: atom_id res chain seq x y z
N ASN A 1 -4.06 -1.28 -5.79
CA ASN A 1 -4.06 0.13 -5.37
C ASN A 1 -3.17 0.90 -6.31
N ASP A 2 -3.70 1.89 -7.02
CA ASP A 2 -2.95 2.71 -7.98
C ASP A 2 -3.14 4.17 -7.63
N TRP A 3 -2.14 4.78 -7.00
CA TRP A 3 -2.17 6.16 -6.54
C TRP A 3 -1.43 7.04 -7.52
N GLU A 4 -2.09 8.09 -7.98
CA GLU A 4 -1.47 9.23 -8.63
C GLU A 4 -1.48 10.41 -7.65
N LEU A 5 -0.33 11.04 -7.48
CA LEU A 5 -0.14 12.16 -6.56
C LEU A 5 0.05 13.44 -7.37
N PHE A 6 -0.50 14.53 -6.86
CA PHE A 6 -0.45 15.84 -7.51
C PHE A 6 0.20 16.89 -6.61
N ARG A 7 0.02 16.78 -5.29
CA ARG A 7 0.53 17.76 -4.32
C ARG A 7 1.01 17.10 -3.03
N HIS A 8 1.89 17.78 -2.32
CA HIS A 8 2.26 17.41 -0.96
C HIS A 8 1.16 17.77 0.03
N ILE A 9 0.86 16.86 0.94
CA ILE A 9 0.04 17.14 2.13
C ILE A 9 0.93 17.77 3.19
N ARG A 10 0.45 18.81 3.86
CA ARG A 10 1.14 19.48 4.96
C ARG A 10 0.32 19.40 6.26
N PRO A 11 0.97 19.45 7.43
CA PRO A 11 0.25 19.58 8.70
C PRO A 11 -0.72 20.75 8.67
N GLY A 12 -1.98 20.49 9.05
CA GLY A 12 -3.07 21.48 9.01
C GLY A 12 -3.97 21.38 7.79
N ASP A 13 -3.58 20.66 6.73
CA ASP A 13 -4.47 20.41 5.59
C ASP A 13 -5.70 19.61 6.01
N ARG A 14 -6.86 20.00 5.45
CA ARG A 14 -8.12 19.28 5.62
C ARG A 14 -8.45 18.58 4.31
N ILE A 15 -8.49 17.26 4.34
CA ILE A 15 -8.69 16.45 3.13
C ILE A 15 -10.16 16.04 3.02
N THR A 16 -10.76 16.34 1.88
CA THR A 16 -12.07 15.82 1.44
C THR A 16 -11.85 14.73 0.41
N ALA A 17 -12.53 13.60 0.57
CA ALA A 17 -12.49 12.49 -0.37
C ALA A 17 -13.85 12.33 -1.07
N ILE A 18 -13.83 12.15 -2.39
CA ILE A 18 -14.98 11.75 -3.19
C ILE A 18 -14.66 10.40 -3.80
N GLU A 19 -15.45 9.38 -3.45
CA GLU A 19 -15.32 8.03 -3.98
C GLU A 19 -16.43 7.75 -5.00
N ARG A 20 -16.07 7.10 -6.11
CA ARG A 20 -16.99 6.74 -7.19
C ARG A 20 -16.72 5.32 -7.65
N VAL A 21 -17.78 4.56 -7.87
CA VAL A 21 -17.68 3.28 -8.57
C VAL A 21 -17.58 3.59 -10.06
N VAL A 22 -16.43 3.27 -10.65
CA VAL A 22 -16.13 3.59 -12.07
C VAL A 22 -16.21 2.39 -12.99
N GLY A 23 -16.33 1.19 -12.42
CA GLY A 23 -16.49 -0.05 -13.19
C GLY A 23 -16.89 -1.21 -12.29
N ILE A 24 -17.54 -2.21 -12.90
CA ILE A 24 -17.90 -3.46 -12.25
C ILE A 24 -17.71 -4.59 -13.26
N ASP A 25 -16.92 -5.60 -12.88
CA ASP A 25 -16.83 -6.86 -13.60
C ASP A 25 -17.39 -8.00 -12.74
N VAL A 26 -18.26 -8.83 -13.31
CA VAL A 26 -18.72 -10.05 -12.66
C VAL A 26 -18.00 -11.24 -13.31
N LYS A 27 -17.38 -12.08 -12.48
CA LYS A 27 -16.60 -13.24 -12.90
C LYS A 27 -17.03 -14.46 -12.12
N GLU A 28 -16.83 -15.63 -12.72
CA GLU A 28 -16.94 -16.90 -12.03
C GLU A 28 -15.58 -17.23 -11.38
N SER A 29 -15.60 -17.50 -10.09
CA SER A 29 -14.44 -17.78 -9.25
C SER A 29 -14.48 -19.21 -8.78
N LYS A 30 -13.40 -19.94 -9.05
CA LYS A 30 -13.18 -21.29 -8.52
C LYS A 30 -13.16 -21.34 -6.98
N PHE A 31 -12.96 -20.19 -6.31
CA PHE A 31 -12.86 -20.07 -4.85
C PHE A 31 -14.16 -19.63 -4.18
N SER A 32 -15.00 -18.86 -4.87
CA SER A 32 -16.14 -18.18 -4.22
C SER A 32 -17.43 -18.21 -5.03
N GLY A 33 -17.54 -19.04 -6.07
CA GLY A 33 -18.70 -19.00 -6.98
C GLY A 33 -18.74 -17.66 -7.71
N THR A 34 -19.68 -16.78 -7.36
CA THR A 34 -19.72 -15.44 -7.94
C THR A 34 -18.64 -14.54 -7.33
N LEU A 35 -17.84 -13.90 -8.19
CA LEU A 35 -16.88 -12.86 -7.84
C LEU A 35 -17.29 -11.56 -8.53
N VAL A 36 -17.52 -10.52 -7.74
CA VAL A 36 -17.71 -9.16 -8.28
C VAL A 36 -16.44 -8.35 -8.02
N ILE A 37 -15.83 -7.85 -9.09
CA ILE A 37 -14.70 -6.95 -9.04
C ILE A 37 -15.24 -5.54 -9.24
N GLN A 38 -15.15 -4.73 -8.20
CA GLN A 38 -15.56 -3.33 -8.22
C GLN A 38 -14.33 -2.44 -8.36
N TYR A 39 -14.37 -1.52 -9.32
CA TYR A 39 -13.35 -0.50 -9.52
C TYR A 39 -13.85 0.80 -8.88
N VAL A 40 -13.06 1.33 -7.95
CA VAL A 40 -13.42 2.54 -7.20
C VAL A 40 -12.33 3.57 -7.40
N GLU A 41 -12.69 4.74 -7.90
CA GLU A 41 -11.83 5.91 -7.92
C GLU A 41 -12.12 6.75 -6.67
N ALA A 42 -11.08 7.09 -5.93
CA ALA A 42 -11.12 8.07 -4.85
C ALA A 42 -10.31 9.30 -5.26
N SER A 43 -10.94 10.47 -5.28
CA SER A 43 -10.27 11.76 -5.48
C SER A 43 -10.18 12.51 -4.16
N TYR A 44 -8.99 13.00 -3.83
CA TYR A 44 -8.69 13.69 -2.57
C TYR A 44 -8.32 15.14 -2.84
N ALA A 45 -9.02 16.07 -2.21
CA ALA A 45 -8.77 17.51 -2.33
C ALA A 45 -8.54 18.16 -0.96
N ASN A 46 -7.73 19.22 -0.90
CA ASN A 46 -7.50 19.99 0.33
C ASN A 46 -8.62 21.03 0.56
N GLN A 47 -8.50 21.84 1.63
CA GLN A 47 -9.42 22.91 2.00
C GLN A 47 -9.59 24.02 0.94
N ASN A 48 -8.66 24.15 0.00
CA ASN A 48 -8.70 25.14 -1.09
C ASN A 48 -9.39 24.58 -2.34
N GLY A 49 -9.79 23.30 -2.34
CA GLY A 49 -10.31 22.61 -3.51
C GLY A 49 -9.23 22.10 -4.47
N ASP A 50 -7.95 22.19 -4.11
CA ASP A 50 -6.87 21.64 -4.91
C ASP A 50 -6.87 20.11 -4.83
N LEU A 51 -6.79 19.43 -5.98
CA LEU A 51 -6.58 17.98 -6.04
C LEU A 51 -5.18 17.64 -5.52
N VAL A 52 -5.11 16.73 -4.55
CA VAL A 52 -3.87 16.28 -3.91
C VAL A 52 -3.47 14.90 -4.39
N ALA A 53 -4.45 14.00 -4.53
CA ALA A 53 -4.24 12.63 -4.98
C ALA A 53 -5.48 12.07 -5.64
N ARG A 54 -5.28 11.08 -6.52
CA ARG A 54 -6.31 10.21 -7.06
C ARG A 54 -5.86 8.76 -6.86
N ALA A 55 -6.73 7.92 -6.32
CA ALA A 55 -6.46 6.51 -6.13
C ALA A 55 -7.49 5.68 -6.88
N LEU A 56 -7.03 4.74 -7.71
CA LEU A 56 -7.85 3.69 -8.27
C LEU A 56 -7.65 2.40 -7.45
N GLY A 57 -8.72 1.98 -6.80
CA GLY A 57 -8.81 0.77 -6.00
C GLY A 57 -9.61 -0.31 -6.71
N THR A 58 -9.28 -1.56 -6.41
CA THR A 58 -10.06 -2.72 -6.82
C THR A 58 -10.54 -3.44 -5.57
N CYS A 59 -11.85 -3.61 -5.44
CA CYS A 59 -12.46 -4.36 -4.35
C CYS A 59 -13.06 -5.65 -4.90
N THR A 60 -12.54 -6.80 -4.46
CA THR A 60 -13.11 -8.10 -4.79
C THR A 60 -14.17 -8.47 -3.76
N ARG A 61 -15.38 -8.73 -4.22
CA ARG A 61 -16.51 -9.16 -3.40
C ARG A 61 -16.74 -10.64 -3.68
N HIS A 62 -16.55 -11.44 -2.63
CA HIS A 62 -16.69 -12.89 -2.66
C HIS A 62 -18.00 -13.31 -2.01
N GLU A 63 -18.65 -14.33 -2.57
CA GLU A 63 -19.77 -14.99 -1.91
C GLU A 63 -19.28 -15.68 -0.62
N ARG A 64 -19.90 -15.35 0.53
CA ARG A 64 -19.38 -15.70 1.86
C ARG A 64 -19.27 -17.22 2.12
N LYS A 65 -20.15 -18.03 1.53
CA LYS A 65 -20.24 -19.46 1.85
C LYS A 65 -19.10 -20.28 1.24
N ALA A 66 -18.73 -20.01 -0.02
CA ALA A 66 -17.75 -20.80 -0.75
C ALA A 66 -16.28 -20.56 -0.35
N ALA A 67 -15.93 -19.36 0.12
CA ALA A 67 -14.57 -19.02 0.53
C ALA A 67 -14.08 -19.81 1.77
N ARG A 68 -14.99 -20.16 2.69
CA ARG A 68 -14.69 -20.88 3.93
C ARG A 68 -14.28 -22.33 3.70
N ASP A 69 -14.89 -22.99 2.71
CA ASP A 69 -14.77 -24.43 2.52
C ASP A 69 -13.53 -24.84 1.71
N ALA A 70 -12.87 -23.88 1.05
CA ALA A 70 -11.78 -24.17 0.10
C ALA A 70 -10.39 -24.41 0.75
N GLY A 71 -10.19 -24.08 2.03
CA GLY A 71 -8.97 -24.43 2.78
C GLY A 71 -7.62 -23.94 2.21
N LYS A 72 -7.62 -23.03 1.23
CA LYS A 72 -6.45 -22.69 0.38
C LYS A 72 -5.17 -22.34 1.13
N TYR A 73 -5.29 -21.84 2.36
CA TYR A 73 -4.17 -21.34 3.17
C TYR A 73 -3.90 -22.15 4.44
N SER A 74 -4.47 -23.36 4.58
CA SER A 74 -4.36 -24.17 5.80
C SER A 74 -2.94 -24.66 6.11
N GLU A 75 -2.04 -24.65 5.13
CA GLU A 75 -0.66 -25.13 5.27
C GLU A 75 0.35 -24.03 5.61
N ILE A 76 -0.05 -22.75 5.55
CA ILE A 76 0.85 -21.64 5.89
C ILE A 76 1.10 -21.64 7.39
N LYS A 77 2.35 -21.86 7.78
CA LYS A 77 2.83 -21.80 9.17
C LYS A 77 3.66 -20.54 9.38
N THR A 78 3.68 -20.06 10.62
CA THR A 78 4.62 -19.02 11.05
C THR A 78 6.04 -19.48 10.76
N HIS A 79 6.83 -18.60 10.15
CA HIS A 79 8.22 -18.92 9.82
C HIS A 79 9.10 -18.91 11.06
N GLU A 80 10.03 -19.86 11.12
CA GLU A 80 11.04 -19.95 12.17
C GLU A 80 12.35 -19.38 11.63
N TYR A 81 12.78 -18.26 12.19
CA TYR A 81 14.00 -17.57 11.80
C TYR A 81 15.20 -18.12 12.57
N SER A 82 16.33 -18.31 11.88
CA SER A 82 17.61 -18.54 12.54
C SER A 82 18.17 -17.24 13.13
N ALA A 83 19.16 -17.36 14.02
CA ALA A 83 19.91 -16.21 14.51
C ALA A 83 20.60 -15.43 13.37
N GLU A 84 21.03 -16.12 12.31
CA GLU A 84 21.62 -15.49 11.13
C GLU A 84 20.57 -14.70 10.33
N ASP A 85 19.35 -15.22 10.21
CA ASP A 85 18.27 -14.50 9.53
C ASP A 85 17.90 -13.22 10.28
N PHE A 86 17.78 -13.29 11.60
CA PHE A 86 17.56 -12.09 12.42
C PHE A 86 18.69 -11.08 12.26
N ALA A 87 19.95 -11.52 12.30
CA ALA A 87 21.08 -10.63 12.08
C ALA A 87 21.02 -9.94 10.70
N LYS A 88 20.59 -10.64 9.64
CA LYS A 88 20.41 -10.05 8.30
C LYS A 88 19.28 -9.01 8.30
N ILE A 89 18.14 -9.35 8.91
CA ILE A 89 16.98 -8.46 8.98
C ILE A 89 17.31 -7.21 9.79
N ASP A 90 17.88 -7.37 10.98
CA ASP A 90 18.25 -6.27 11.87
C ASP A 90 19.26 -5.34 11.19
N ASN A 91 20.27 -5.90 10.52
CA ASN A 91 21.23 -5.09 9.76
C ASN A 91 20.55 -4.34 8.62
N ALA A 92 19.63 -4.94 7.87
CA ALA A 92 18.93 -4.25 6.79
C ALA A 92 18.06 -3.10 7.31
N ILE A 93 17.35 -3.31 8.43
CA ILE A 93 16.51 -2.28 9.08
C ILE A 93 17.37 -1.13 9.62
N LEU A 94 18.41 -1.44 10.39
CA LEU A 94 19.26 -0.43 11.04
C LEU A 94 20.11 0.38 10.04
N ASN A 95 20.35 -0.16 8.84
CA ASN A 95 21.10 0.53 7.80
C ASN A 95 20.22 1.30 6.80
N GLU A 96 18.88 1.22 6.90
CA GLU A 96 17.97 1.92 5.98
C GLU A 96 18.28 3.43 5.91
N GLU A 97 18.46 4.09 7.06
CA GLU A 97 18.74 5.53 7.14
C GLU A 97 20.02 5.94 6.39
N LYS A 98 21.03 5.07 6.34
CA LYS A 98 22.28 5.34 5.60
C LYS A 98 22.07 5.40 4.10
N ASN A 99 21.02 4.74 3.60
CA ASN A 99 20.66 4.69 2.20
C ASN A 99 19.62 5.75 1.82
N MET A 100 19.06 6.48 2.79
CA MET A 100 18.12 7.55 2.53
C MET A 100 18.84 8.74 1.88
N ARG A 101 18.37 9.11 0.69
CA ARG A 101 18.95 10.22 -0.09
C ARG A 101 18.75 11.58 0.61
N GLY A 102 17.57 11.80 1.19
CA GLY A 102 17.18 13.06 1.83
C GLY A 102 17.40 14.27 0.92
N GLY A 103 18.02 15.32 1.45
CA GLY A 103 18.30 16.57 0.74
C GLY A 103 19.40 16.49 -0.32
N ASN A 104 20.10 15.35 -0.47
CA ASN A 104 21.12 15.18 -1.51
C ASN A 104 20.45 15.02 -2.87
N VAL A 105 20.29 16.13 -3.59
CA VAL A 105 19.58 16.18 -4.86
C VAL A 105 20.08 15.09 -5.82
N ARG A 106 19.15 14.27 -6.31
CA ARG A 106 19.40 13.41 -7.48
C ARG A 106 18.83 14.08 -8.70
N TYR A 107 19.69 14.36 -9.67
CA TYR A 107 19.24 14.83 -10.97
C TYR A 107 18.84 13.66 -11.84
N TRP A 108 17.81 13.85 -12.66
CA TRP A 108 17.36 12.90 -13.67
C TRP A 108 18.53 12.43 -14.53
N ASP A 109 19.45 13.33 -14.86
CA ASP A 109 20.65 13.09 -15.66
C ASP A 109 21.58 12.01 -15.08
N GLU A 110 21.61 11.85 -13.75
CA GLU A 110 22.43 10.86 -13.03
C GLU A 110 21.80 9.46 -12.98
N VAL A 111 20.49 9.37 -13.24
CA VAL A 111 19.72 8.11 -13.19
C VAL A 111 20.05 7.24 -14.40
N GLN A 112 20.25 5.95 -14.15
CA GLN A 112 20.51 4.94 -15.17
C GLN A 112 19.38 3.91 -15.22
N GLU A 113 18.87 3.63 -16.42
CA GLU A 113 17.97 2.49 -16.61
C GLU A 113 18.66 1.20 -16.20
N GLY A 114 17.98 0.38 -15.41
CA GLY A 114 18.50 -0.85 -14.85
C GLY A 114 19.15 -0.72 -13.47
N GLU A 115 19.38 0.49 -12.94
CA GLU A 115 19.89 0.65 -11.57
C GLU A 115 18.90 0.09 -10.54
N GLU A 116 19.44 -0.48 -9.47
CA GLU A 116 18.66 -1.02 -8.36
C GLU A 116 18.53 -0.01 -7.22
N LEU A 117 17.34 0.05 -6.63
CA LEU A 117 17.09 0.84 -5.43
C LEU A 117 17.69 0.09 -4.22
N PRO A 118 18.31 0.80 -3.25
CA PRO A 118 18.66 0.19 -1.98
C PRO A 118 17.43 -0.44 -1.33
N GLU A 119 17.52 -1.74 -1.02
CA GLU A 119 16.39 -2.48 -0.47
C GLU A 119 16.04 -2.00 0.94
N ILE A 120 14.77 -2.15 1.31
CA ILE A 120 14.28 -1.92 2.68
C ILE A 120 13.53 -3.15 3.18
N VAL A 121 13.52 -3.34 4.50
CA VAL A 121 12.89 -4.50 5.14
C VAL A 121 11.84 -4.04 6.14
N ARG A 122 10.71 -4.74 6.18
CA ARG A 122 9.64 -4.54 7.16
C ARG A 122 9.30 -5.88 7.80
N GLY A 123 9.21 -5.91 9.13
CA GLY A 123 8.98 -7.11 9.92
C GLY A 123 10.25 -7.75 10.51
N PRO A 124 10.17 -8.94 11.14
CA PRO A 124 9.00 -9.82 11.18
C PRO A 124 7.75 -9.13 11.71
N LEU A 125 6.65 -9.22 10.96
CA LEU A 125 5.44 -8.46 11.24
C LEU A 125 4.90 -8.80 12.62
N SER A 126 4.72 -7.79 13.44
CA SER A 126 4.19 -7.92 14.79
C SER A 126 2.88 -7.16 14.97
N LEU A 127 2.23 -7.37 16.11
CA LEU A 127 1.01 -6.64 16.47
C LEU A 127 1.30 -5.15 16.65
N MET A 128 2.53 -4.79 17.06
CA MET A 128 2.96 -3.40 17.17
C MET A 128 2.93 -2.70 15.81
N ASP A 129 3.30 -3.40 14.74
CA ASP A 129 3.33 -2.85 13.38
C ASP A 129 1.91 -2.59 12.85
N THR A 130 1.02 -3.57 12.98
CA THR A 130 -0.36 -3.46 12.46
C THR A 130 -1.20 -2.49 13.29
N MET A 131 -1.07 -2.51 14.62
CA MET A 131 -1.74 -1.53 15.50
C MET A 131 -1.17 -0.12 15.32
N GLY A 132 0.15 0.01 15.20
CA GLY A 132 0.80 1.29 14.92
C GLY A 132 0.26 1.93 13.65
N PHE A 133 0.12 1.14 12.57
CA PHE A 133 -0.49 1.61 11.33
C PHE A 133 -1.99 1.93 11.48
N LEU A 134 -2.76 1.13 12.20
CA LEU A 134 -4.18 1.40 12.46
C LEU A 134 -4.38 2.76 13.14
N VAL A 135 -3.59 3.03 14.17
CA VAL A 135 -3.64 4.30 14.93
C VAL A 135 -3.15 5.45 14.05
N GLY A 136 -1.98 5.30 13.41
CA GLY A 136 -1.38 6.35 12.57
C GLY A 136 -2.23 6.71 11.35
N SER A 137 -2.98 5.76 10.80
CA SER A 137 -3.91 6.00 9.69
C SER A 137 -5.28 6.56 10.11
N GLY A 138 -5.49 6.79 11.40
CA GLY A 138 -6.76 7.31 11.94
C GLY A 138 -7.93 6.32 11.88
N ARG A 139 -7.65 5.01 11.72
CA ARG A 139 -8.69 3.97 11.62
C ARG A 139 -9.14 3.43 12.98
N GLY A 140 -8.41 3.73 14.05
CA GLY A 140 -8.75 3.36 15.42
C GLY A 140 -9.92 4.17 15.97
N HIS A 141 -11.14 3.61 15.91
CA HIS A 141 -12.32 4.16 16.59
C HIS A 141 -12.51 3.44 17.92
N THR A 142 -13.09 4.10 18.94
CA THR A 142 -13.29 3.48 20.27
C THR A 142 -14.65 3.82 20.89
N HIS A 143 -15.07 3.01 21.87
CA HIS A 143 -16.25 3.24 22.72
C HIS A 143 -17.52 3.63 21.94
N GLY A 144 -18.19 4.72 22.36
CA GLY A 144 -19.43 5.18 21.75
C GLY A 144 -19.31 5.56 20.27
N VAL A 145 -18.10 5.85 19.78
CA VAL A 145 -17.88 6.13 18.35
C VAL A 145 -18.07 4.85 17.52
N ILE A 146 -17.49 3.74 17.95
CA ILE A 146 -17.74 2.42 17.34
C ILE A 146 -19.23 2.10 17.37
N PHE A 147 -19.88 2.27 18.53
CA PHE A 147 -21.29 1.92 18.68
C PHE A 147 -22.19 2.73 17.73
N LYS A 148 -21.96 4.05 17.62
CA LYS A 148 -22.68 4.91 16.67
C LYS A 148 -22.46 4.48 15.21
N ASN A 149 -21.26 4.06 14.84
CA ASN A 149 -20.99 3.52 13.50
C ASN A 149 -21.69 2.18 13.26
N ALA A 150 -21.73 1.31 14.27
CA ALA A 150 -22.43 0.03 14.20
C ALA A 150 -23.95 0.21 14.01
N VAL A 151 -24.56 1.22 14.64
CA VAL A 151 -25.97 1.56 14.41
C VAL A 151 -26.23 1.99 12.97
N LYS A 152 -25.31 2.76 12.37
CA LYS A 152 -25.43 3.22 10.97
C LYS A 152 -25.18 2.10 9.96
N HIS A 153 -24.29 1.17 10.29
CA HIS A 153 -23.80 0.14 9.36
C HIS A 153 -23.79 -1.25 10.01
N PRO A 154 -24.94 -1.79 10.45
CA PRO A 154 -24.99 -2.98 11.29
C PRO A 154 -24.36 -4.23 10.65
N GLY A 155 -24.35 -4.35 9.31
CA GLY A 155 -23.71 -5.46 8.61
C GLY A 155 -22.18 -5.45 8.60
N HIS A 156 -21.55 -4.37 9.06
CA HIS A 156 -20.09 -4.21 9.16
C HIS A 156 -19.56 -4.38 10.59
N PHE A 157 -20.42 -4.75 11.53
CA PHE A 157 -20.06 -4.93 12.94
C PHE A 157 -20.70 -6.20 13.50
N PHE A 158 -20.10 -6.73 14.56
CA PHE A 158 -20.62 -7.91 15.25
C PHE A 158 -20.35 -7.81 16.75
N ARG A 159 -21.06 -8.63 17.53
CA ARG A 159 -20.82 -8.81 18.96
C ARG A 159 -19.76 -9.89 19.11
N ASN A 160 -18.56 -9.52 19.55
CA ASN A 160 -17.45 -10.43 19.73
C ASN A 160 -17.70 -11.34 20.96
N PRO A 161 -17.89 -12.66 20.79
CA PRO A 161 -18.12 -13.58 21.89
C PRO A 161 -16.89 -13.73 22.81
N GLU A 162 -15.66 -13.55 22.30
CA GLU A 162 -14.41 -13.64 23.08
C GLU A 162 -14.22 -12.45 24.03
N ALA A 163 -14.90 -11.33 23.77
CA ALA A 163 -14.83 -10.11 24.56
C ALA A 163 -16.16 -9.79 25.25
N GLY A 164 -16.90 -10.82 25.68
CA GLY A 164 -18.16 -10.66 26.41
C GLY A 164 -19.26 -9.94 25.63
N GLY A 165 -19.22 -9.97 24.29
CA GLY A 165 -20.14 -9.27 23.42
C GLY A 165 -19.77 -7.81 23.15
N GLY A 166 -18.51 -7.40 23.31
CA GLY A 166 -18.03 -6.11 22.81
C GLY A 166 -18.33 -5.93 21.31
N ILE A 167 -18.65 -4.71 20.87
CA ILE A 167 -18.87 -4.44 19.43
C ILE A 167 -17.51 -4.29 18.74
N GLU A 168 -17.28 -5.07 17.70
CA GLU A 168 -16.10 -5.00 16.83
C GLU A 168 -16.54 -4.86 15.37
N TYR A 169 -15.70 -4.23 14.55
CA TYR A 169 -15.93 -4.13 13.10
C TYR A 169 -15.38 -5.37 12.40
N THR A 170 -15.96 -5.77 11.27
CA THR A 170 -15.60 -7.03 10.58
C THR A 170 -14.17 -7.08 10.05
N GLY A 171 -13.49 -5.93 9.93
CA GLY A 171 -12.08 -5.85 9.52
C GLY A 171 -11.07 -6.11 10.66
N ILE A 172 -11.54 -6.45 11.87
CA ILE A 172 -10.67 -6.76 13.01
C ILE A 172 -9.77 -7.99 12.79
N GLY A 173 -9.97 -8.76 11.71
CA GLY A 173 -9.09 -9.87 11.30
C GLY A 173 -7.60 -9.50 11.14
N HIS A 174 -7.29 -8.22 10.95
CA HIS A 174 -5.91 -7.71 11.00
C HIS A 174 -5.27 -7.70 12.40
N HIS A 175 -6.02 -8.06 13.44
CA HIS A 175 -5.56 -8.11 14.82
C HIS A 175 -6.14 -9.28 15.63
N ARG A 176 -7.19 -9.95 15.11
CA ARG A 176 -7.85 -11.08 15.75
C ARG A 176 -7.82 -12.29 14.82
N GLU A 177 -7.10 -13.31 15.26
CA GLU A 177 -6.88 -14.53 14.47
C GLU A 177 -8.18 -15.31 14.21
N SER A 178 -9.09 -15.40 15.18
CA SER A 178 -10.37 -16.10 15.00
C SER A 178 -11.21 -15.49 13.88
N THR A 179 -11.36 -14.17 13.87
CA THR A 179 -12.04 -13.44 12.79
C THR A 179 -11.31 -13.56 11.46
N ALA A 180 -9.98 -13.53 11.47
CA ALA A 180 -9.18 -13.75 10.26
C ALA A 180 -9.50 -15.14 9.64
N LYS A 181 -9.48 -16.19 10.46
CA LYS A 181 -9.78 -17.56 10.02
C LYS A 181 -11.23 -17.72 9.55
N GLU A 182 -12.19 -17.05 10.19
CA GLU A 182 -13.60 -17.06 9.77
C GLU A 182 -13.83 -16.55 8.34
N VAL A 183 -13.01 -15.60 7.87
CA VAL A 183 -13.08 -15.07 6.50
C VAL A 183 -12.15 -15.79 5.52
N GLY A 184 -11.55 -16.91 5.94
CA GLY A 184 -10.75 -17.79 5.08
C GLY A 184 -9.31 -17.31 4.84
N VAL A 185 -8.78 -16.40 5.66
CA VAL A 185 -7.36 -16.00 5.61
C VAL A 185 -6.52 -16.83 6.59
N PRO A 186 -5.21 -17.04 6.32
CA PRO A 186 -4.35 -17.94 7.13
C PRO A 186 -4.20 -17.54 8.59
N GLY A 187 -4.29 -16.24 8.89
CA GLY A 187 -4.12 -15.69 10.22
C GLY A 187 -4.16 -14.17 10.15
N VAL A 188 -3.70 -13.51 11.21
CA VAL A 188 -3.57 -12.05 11.23
C VAL A 188 -2.55 -11.60 10.17
N TYR A 189 -2.86 -10.52 9.44
CA TYR A 189 -2.10 -10.03 8.29
C TYR A 189 -2.07 -8.51 8.24
N ASP A 190 -1.10 -7.96 7.51
CA ASP A 190 -0.93 -6.52 7.30
C ASP A 190 -2.09 -5.87 6.52
N TYR A 191 -2.14 -4.54 6.54
CA TYR A 191 -3.07 -3.78 5.71
C TYR A 191 -2.48 -3.55 4.32
N GLY A 192 -3.26 -3.74 3.25
CA GLY A 192 -2.82 -3.40 1.88
C GLY A 192 -2.29 -1.96 1.72
N PRO A 193 -2.94 -0.94 2.32
CA PRO A 193 -2.39 0.43 2.39
C PRO A 193 -1.08 0.54 3.17
N GLN A 194 -0.90 -0.23 4.25
CA GLN A 194 0.36 -0.29 4.99
C GLN A 194 1.49 -0.78 4.08
N ARG A 195 1.26 -1.88 3.36
CA ARG A 195 2.21 -2.37 2.37
C ARG A 195 2.52 -1.39 1.25
N SER A 196 1.49 -0.66 0.80
CA SER A 196 1.66 0.39 -0.21
C SER A 196 2.52 1.55 0.31
N SER A 197 2.43 1.87 1.61
CA SER A 197 3.29 2.88 2.24
C SER A 197 4.74 2.43 2.32
N TRP A 198 5.02 1.15 2.59
CA TRP A 198 6.39 0.62 2.55
C TRP A 198 7.00 0.73 1.15
N MET A 199 6.22 0.40 0.12
CA MET A 199 6.64 0.59 -1.28
C MET A 199 6.90 2.05 -1.62
N ALA A 200 6.09 2.97 -1.09
CA ALA A 200 6.35 4.40 -1.23
C ALA A 200 7.66 4.77 -0.52
N SER A 201 7.91 4.30 0.71
CA SER A 201 9.15 4.56 1.46
C SER A 201 10.40 4.14 0.67
N LEU A 202 10.39 2.97 0.05
CA LEU A 202 11.50 2.52 -0.82
C LEU A 202 11.81 3.56 -1.90
N VAL A 203 10.79 4.03 -2.61
CA VAL A 203 10.95 4.99 -3.72
C VAL A 203 11.34 6.37 -3.21
N THR A 204 10.76 6.83 -2.10
CA THR A 204 11.09 8.14 -1.52
C THR A 204 12.50 8.17 -0.92
N ASN A 205 12.95 7.07 -0.32
CA ASN A 205 14.32 6.93 0.18
C ASN A 205 15.33 7.05 -0.96
N TRP A 206 15.03 6.44 -2.11
CA TRP A 206 15.88 6.54 -3.30
C TRP A 206 15.81 7.93 -3.93
N MET A 207 14.62 8.44 -4.27
CA MET A 207 14.47 9.64 -5.11
C MET A 207 14.99 10.93 -4.45
N GLY A 208 14.93 11.02 -3.12
CA GLY A 208 15.29 12.23 -2.37
C GLY A 208 14.24 13.35 -2.39
N ASP A 209 14.48 14.39 -1.61
CA ASP A 209 13.47 15.42 -1.27
C ASP A 209 13.18 16.39 -2.43
N ALA A 210 14.09 16.48 -3.41
CA ALA A 210 13.95 17.36 -4.57
C ALA A 210 13.11 16.74 -5.70
N ALA A 211 12.77 15.46 -5.60
CA ALA A 211 11.91 14.76 -6.54
C ALA A 211 10.48 14.65 -6.01
N PHE A 212 9.55 14.24 -6.87
CA PHE A 212 8.16 14.05 -6.51
C PHE A 212 7.69 12.65 -6.91
N LEU A 213 7.19 11.87 -5.95
CA LEU A 213 6.55 10.59 -6.24
C LEU A 213 5.24 10.87 -6.97
N LYS A 214 5.21 10.70 -8.29
CA LYS A 214 4.06 11.03 -9.12
C LYS A 214 3.02 9.91 -9.13
N ARG A 215 3.46 8.66 -9.08
CA ARG A 215 2.58 7.49 -9.05
C ARG A 215 3.18 6.37 -8.21
N VAL A 216 2.33 5.63 -7.49
CA VAL A 216 2.68 4.35 -6.88
C VAL A 216 1.53 3.38 -7.04
N ARG A 217 1.79 2.26 -7.73
CA ARG A 217 0.82 1.18 -7.94
C ARG A 217 1.33 -0.10 -7.32
N THR A 218 0.52 -0.71 -6.46
CA THR A 218 0.81 -1.96 -5.78
C THR A 218 -0.33 -2.96 -5.97
N GLN A 219 0.02 -4.23 -6.09
CA GLN A 219 -0.91 -5.35 -6.17
C GLN A 219 -0.70 -6.27 -4.97
N MET A 220 -1.73 -6.50 -4.17
CA MET A 220 -1.67 -7.42 -3.03
C MET A 220 -1.97 -8.83 -3.53
N ARG A 221 -0.94 -9.57 -3.98
CA ARG A 221 -1.11 -10.91 -4.57
C ARG A 221 -0.99 -12.04 -3.54
N GLY A 222 -0.35 -11.78 -2.41
CA GLY A 222 -0.24 -12.69 -1.28
C GLY A 222 -0.45 -11.99 0.06
N PHE A 223 -0.85 -12.77 1.08
CA PHE A 223 -0.91 -12.29 2.45
C PHE A 223 0.50 -12.23 3.04
N ASN A 224 0.80 -11.15 3.77
CA ASN A 224 1.94 -11.12 4.69
C ASN A 224 1.33 -11.27 6.08
N ILE A 225 1.54 -12.44 6.68
CA ILE A 225 0.94 -12.75 7.97
C ILE A 225 1.86 -12.33 9.11
N MET A 226 1.34 -12.39 10.34
CA MET A 226 2.15 -12.25 11.55
C MET A 226 3.39 -13.14 11.50
N GLY A 227 4.53 -12.53 11.81
CA GLY A 227 5.85 -13.15 11.72
C GLY A 227 6.49 -13.09 10.34
N ASP A 228 5.82 -12.65 9.28
CA ASP A 228 6.46 -12.52 7.96
C ASP A 228 7.33 -11.26 7.86
N CYS A 229 8.44 -11.38 7.15
CA CYS A 229 9.21 -10.23 6.68
C CYS A 229 8.76 -9.85 5.26
N THR A 230 8.89 -8.57 4.92
CA THR A 230 8.75 -8.07 3.55
C THR A 230 10.03 -7.36 3.16
N TRP A 231 10.71 -7.88 2.14
CA TRP A 231 11.85 -7.26 1.49
C TRP A 231 11.33 -6.48 0.28
N ALA A 232 11.40 -5.16 0.34
CA ALA A 232 10.98 -4.29 -0.75
C ALA A 232 12.21 -3.90 -1.59
N ARG A 233 12.09 -4.11 -2.90
CA ARG A 233 13.15 -3.87 -3.89
C ARG A 233 12.60 -3.08 -5.06
N GLY A 234 13.48 -2.36 -5.74
CA GLY A 234 13.09 -1.59 -6.92
C GLY A 234 14.18 -1.59 -7.98
N LYS A 235 13.78 -1.42 -9.23
CA LYS A 235 14.67 -1.29 -10.37
C LYS A 235 14.15 -0.22 -11.32
N VAL A 236 15.00 0.72 -11.72
CA VAL A 236 14.64 1.70 -12.73
C VAL A 236 14.43 0.99 -14.06
N THR A 237 13.26 1.15 -14.66
CA THR A 237 12.89 0.48 -15.92
C THR A 237 12.84 1.42 -17.11
N ARG A 238 12.60 2.72 -16.86
CA ARG A 238 12.49 3.69 -17.94
C ARG A 238 12.83 5.10 -17.47
N LYS A 239 13.53 5.84 -18.32
CA LYS A 239 13.84 7.26 -18.16
C LYS A 239 13.32 8.02 -19.38
N TYR A 240 12.47 9.03 -19.19
CA TYR A 240 11.80 9.73 -20.30
C TYR A 240 11.42 11.16 -19.94
N VAL A 241 11.09 11.95 -20.97
CA VAL A 241 10.52 13.29 -20.82
C VAL A 241 9.09 13.27 -21.34
N LYS A 242 8.14 13.80 -20.58
CA LYS A 242 6.74 13.97 -20.97
C LYS A 242 6.32 15.42 -20.73
N ASP A 243 5.81 16.09 -21.75
CA ASP A 243 5.36 17.50 -21.67
C ASP A 243 6.42 18.46 -21.08
N GLY A 244 7.69 18.15 -21.35
CA GLY A 244 8.85 18.86 -20.80
C GLY A 244 9.28 18.43 -19.40
N TYR A 245 8.54 17.55 -18.71
CA TYR A 245 8.88 17.04 -17.39
C TYR A 245 9.71 15.76 -17.46
N ALA A 246 10.80 15.72 -16.69
CA ALA A 246 11.71 14.59 -16.64
C ALA A 246 11.22 13.52 -15.64
N LEU A 247 10.96 12.31 -16.13
CA LEU A 247 10.30 11.23 -15.40
C LEU A 247 11.16 9.95 -15.40
N VAL A 248 10.97 9.17 -14.34
CA VAL A 248 11.56 7.84 -14.19
C VAL A 248 10.46 6.86 -13.75
N ASP A 249 10.31 5.76 -14.49
CA ASP A 249 9.50 4.62 -14.06
C ASP A 249 10.37 3.56 -13.38
N ILE A 250 9.83 2.97 -12.32
CA ILE A 250 10.51 2.02 -11.43
C ILE A 250 9.61 0.81 -11.27
N GLU A 251 10.12 -0.38 -11.56
CA GLU A 251 9.50 -1.62 -11.08
C GLU A 251 9.76 -1.71 -9.57
N ILE A 252 8.71 -1.96 -8.78
CA ILE A 252 8.84 -2.20 -7.34
C ILE A 252 8.23 -3.55 -7.00
N ARG A 253 8.86 -4.27 -6.07
CA ARG A 253 8.40 -5.58 -5.66
C ARG A 253 8.63 -5.85 -4.19
N GLY A 254 7.73 -6.62 -3.61
CA GLY A 254 7.79 -7.07 -2.22
C GLY A 254 7.81 -8.58 -2.19
N GLU A 255 8.86 -9.13 -1.61
CA GLU A 255 9.09 -10.56 -1.46
C GLU A 255 9.13 -10.90 0.02
N ASN A 256 8.53 -12.02 0.41
CA ASN A 256 8.62 -12.49 1.78
C ASN A 256 9.88 -13.35 1.99
N GLN A 257 10.10 -13.77 3.24
CA GLN A 257 11.22 -14.63 3.63
C GLN A 257 11.21 -16.02 2.97
N ARG A 258 10.08 -16.42 2.36
CA ARG A 258 9.96 -17.66 1.58
C ARG A 258 10.32 -17.47 0.10
N GLY A 259 10.72 -16.26 -0.31
CA GLY A 259 10.99 -15.91 -1.70
C GLY A 259 9.72 -15.70 -2.54
N GLU A 260 8.55 -15.61 -1.91
CA GLU A 260 7.29 -15.44 -2.62
C GLU A 260 7.04 -13.96 -2.93
N LEU A 261 6.73 -13.65 -4.18
CA LEU A 261 6.36 -12.31 -4.62
C LEU A 261 4.93 -11.98 -4.15
N THR A 262 4.82 -11.30 -3.01
CA THR A 262 3.51 -10.94 -2.45
C THR A 262 2.98 -9.62 -3.01
N THR A 263 3.89 -8.75 -3.50
CA THR A 263 3.54 -7.36 -3.82
C THR A 263 4.28 -6.81 -5.04
N PRO A 264 3.92 -7.22 -6.27
CA PRO A 264 4.43 -6.54 -7.45
C PRO A 264 3.78 -5.16 -7.62
N GLY A 265 4.52 -4.25 -8.24
CA GLY A 265 4.08 -2.89 -8.45
C GLY A 265 4.94 -2.10 -9.42
N MET A 266 4.63 -0.82 -9.53
CA MET A 266 5.47 0.17 -10.20
C MET A 266 5.33 1.53 -9.52
N ALA A 267 6.32 2.39 -9.70
CA ALA A 267 6.25 3.80 -9.34
C ALA A 267 6.73 4.67 -10.50
N THR A 268 6.26 5.91 -10.52
CA THR A 268 6.75 6.95 -11.40
C THR A 268 7.20 8.12 -10.55
N VAL A 269 8.41 8.62 -10.81
CA VAL A 269 9.03 9.75 -10.11
C VAL A 269 9.26 10.87 -11.09
N LEU A 270 8.84 12.08 -10.70
CA LEU A 270 9.16 13.33 -11.36
C LEU A 270 10.44 13.91 -10.75
N MET A 271 11.45 14.19 -11.57
CA MET A 271 12.82 14.46 -11.11
C MET A 271 13.38 15.78 -11.65
N PRO A 272 14.18 16.51 -10.85
CA PRO A 272 14.85 17.71 -11.33
C PRO A 272 15.86 17.33 -12.41
N SER A 273 16.08 18.20 -13.40
CA SER A 273 17.05 17.96 -14.48
C SER A 273 18.01 19.13 -14.62
N LEU A 274 19.24 18.82 -15.04
CA LEU A 274 20.27 19.79 -15.38
C LEU A 274 20.06 20.38 -16.78
N ASN A 275 19.25 19.76 -17.63
CA ASN A 275 18.89 20.34 -18.93
C ASN A 275 17.89 21.50 -18.73
N PRO A 276 18.26 22.75 -19.09
CA PRO A 276 17.38 23.91 -18.93
C PRO A 276 16.14 23.89 -19.83
N GLU A 277 16.08 23.00 -20.83
CA GLU A 277 14.88 22.80 -21.65
C GLU A 277 13.80 21.98 -20.92
N HIS A 278 14.18 21.23 -19.88
CA HIS A 278 13.22 20.49 -19.06
C HIS A 278 12.55 21.44 -18.06
N ARG A 279 11.24 21.27 -17.88
CA ARG A 279 10.42 22.10 -16.99
C ARG A 279 10.77 21.86 -15.52
N VAL A 280 10.83 22.96 -14.78
CA VAL A 280 10.84 22.95 -13.32
C VAL A 280 9.46 22.58 -12.79
N PHE A 281 9.42 21.82 -11.69
CA PHE A 281 8.21 21.50 -10.95
C PHE A 281 8.43 21.74 -9.46
N PHE A 282 7.33 21.97 -8.74
CA PHE A 282 7.31 22.01 -7.27
C PHE A 282 6.44 20.91 -6.67
N ASP A 283 5.57 20.33 -7.50
CA ASP A 283 4.68 19.22 -7.20
C ASP A 283 4.30 18.53 -8.52
N GLY A 284 3.47 17.48 -8.45
CA GLY A 284 3.05 16.70 -9.61
C GLY A 284 1.80 17.22 -10.32
N ARG A 285 1.34 18.45 -10.05
CA ARG A 285 0.02 18.94 -10.49
C ARG A 285 -0.07 19.11 -12.02
N ASP A 286 1.03 19.56 -12.63
CA ASP A 286 1.10 19.96 -14.04
C ASP A 286 1.61 18.82 -14.94
N CYS A 287 1.93 17.66 -14.35
CA CYS A 287 2.34 16.46 -15.06
C CYS A 287 1.17 15.46 -15.04
N ASP A 288 0.47 15.29 -16.15
CA ASP A 288 -0.59 14.30 -16.31
C ASP A 288 -0.03 13.00 -16.90
N LEU A 289 -0.18 11.89 -16.18
CA LEU A 289 0.23 10.59 -16.68
C LEU A 289 -0.76 9.97 -17.69
N GLU A 290 -1.87 10.65 -17.99
CA GLU A 290 -2.94 10.23 -18.91
C GLU A 290 -3.47 8.84 -18.56
N LEU A 291 -3.58 8.55 -17.26
CA LEU A 291 -4.01 7.24 -16.80
C LEU A 291 -5.50 7.05 -17.08
N PRO A 292 -5.91 5.94 -17.73
CA PRO A 292 -7.32 5.69 -17.99
C PRO A 292 -8.08 5.43 -16.67
N VAL A 293 -9.36 5.79 -16.64
CA VAL A 293 -10.22 5.69 -15.45
C VAL A 293 -10.36 4.23 -14.95
N VAL A 294 -10.27 3.25 -15.85
CA VAL A 294 -10.27 1.81 -15.54
C VAL A 294 -9.00 1.17 -16.11
N ARG A 295 -8.23 0.46 -15.27
CA ARG A 295 -6.93 -0.18 -15.58
C ARG A 295 -6.48 -1.17 -14.50
#